data_AF-A0A7J2YU25-F1
#
_entry.id   AF-A0A7J2YU25-F1
#
_cell.length_a   1.000
_cell.length_b   1.000
_cell.length_c   1.000
_cell.angle_alpha   90.00
_cell.angle_beta   90.00
_cell.angle_gamma   90.00
#
_symmetry.space_group_name_H-M   'P 1'
#
loop_
_entity.id
_entity.type
_entity.pdbx_description
1 polymer ?
#
loop_
_entity_poly.entity_id
_entity_poly.type
_entity_poly.pdbx_seq_one_letter_code
_entity_poly.pdbx_strand_id
1 'polypeptide(L)'
;MSSVIKKIREILTYAPVAGRASPNSPVFFETADIPLGDVMQLYERDPTCKSSVDLLAASTVGMGFYTTCEQGHEKAKAAVDSFCEEVNIDCLLNDMAKSLIACGNDFWLKLMPERLSDVLRMPIDVVERVQLTSVKGVRLPYKVEGYKLRSKYQANTTSILSPEAVIHWRLNSSNTSSLGLGLLQVLVHTLTVGTDKRPAYSWMKAKIERIMPKIFEKYAGPDVLAYVDKADAATIKQFESAIKNRPEEGAWLFYNKPCEVKPVTIDPRAQGFVYYIDHIVNQFYLGCETPLPRLFSTPGFTEASARAALDLQDMLIRPVQRYIKRQVEREIFNPILRQSGFDPAKAKVRLNWGSPETPEIVPADLIHAAQLGLIRPEEFRKNAVKFGWELWDAPETEAGSNQSQEANT
;
A
#
# COMPACT_ATOMS: atom_id res chain seq x y z
N MET A 1 -5.40 -70.17 -38.17
CA MET A 1 -5.31 -68.74 -37.78
C MET A 1 -3.95 -68.49 -37.17
N SER A 2 -3.14 -67.66 -37.82
CA SER A 2 -1.69 -67.49 -37.58
C SER A 2 -1.37 -66.97 -36.17
N SER A 3 -0.31 -67.50 -35.55
CA SER A 3 0.18 -67.10 -34.22
C SER A 3 0.53 -65.61 -34.11
N VAL A 4 0.74 -64.96 -35.26
CA VAL A 4 0.98 -63.52 -35.39
C VAL A 4 -0.26 -62.72 -34.98
N ILE A 5 -1.47 -63.19 -35.32
CA ILE A 5 -2.73 -62.51 -34.96
C ILE A 5 -2.98 -62.61 -33.45
N LYS A 6 -2.57 -63.72 -32.82
CA LYS A 6 -2.65 -63.88 -31.35
C LYS A 6 -1.71 -62.93 -30.61
N LYS A 7 -0.47 -62.79 -31.08
CA LYS A 7 0.52 -61.85 -30.51
C LYS A 7 0.11 -60.38 -30.68
N ILE A 8 -0.45 -60.00 -31.83
CA ILE A 8 -0.95 -58.64 -32.07
C ILE A 8 -2.13 -58.33 -31.13
N ARG A 9 -3.01 -59.31 -30.88
CA ARG A 9 -4.12 -59.15 -29.93
C ARG A 9 -3.62 -59.02 -28.49
N GLU A 10 -2.62 -59.80 -28.08
CA GLU A 10 -1.98 -59.67 -26.76
C GLU A 10 -1.32 -58.30 -26.54
N ILE A 11 -0.62 -57.77 -27.55
CA ILE A 11 0.04 -56.46 -27.49
C ILE A 11 -0.98 -55.32 -27.41
N LEU A 12 -2.11 -55.42 -28.14
CA LEU A 12 -3.18 -54.42 -28.11
C LEU A 12 -4.03 -54.48 -26.83
N THR A 13 -4.07 -55.62 -26.13
CA THR A 13 -4.77 -55.76 -24.84
C THR A 13 -3.92 -55.40 -23.63
N TYR A 14 -2.60 -55.26 -23.77
CA TYR A 14 -1.74 -54.67 -22.74
C TYR A 14 -1.86 -53.14 -22.77
N ALA A 15 -3.03 -52.64 -22.36
CA ALA A 15 -3.09 -51.30 -21.82
C ALA A 15 -2.19 -51.30 -20.56
N PRO A 16 -1.15 -50.45 -20.47
CA PRO A 16 -0.40 -50.34 -19.25
C PRO A 16 -1.36 -49.93 -18.14
N VAL A 17 -1.57 -50.81 -17.15
CA VAL A 17 -2.36 -50.55 -15.93
C VAL A 17 -1.68 -49.50 -15.03
N ALA A 18 -0.60 -48.88 -15.50
CA ALA A 18 0.07 -47.77 -14.83
C ALA A 18 0.00 -46.53 -15.73
N GLY A 19 -1.00 -45.69 -15.48
CA GLY A 19 -0.91 -44.28 -15.85
C GLY A 19 0.22 -43.66 -15.05
N ARG A 20 1.28 -43.20 -15.71
CA ARG A 20 2.27 -42.34 -15.06
C ARG A 20 1.67 -40.95 -15.00
N ALA A 21 0.89 -40.68 -13.95
CA ALA A 21 0.54 -39.31 -13.59
C ALA A 21 1.74 -38.71 -12.87
N SER A 22 2.66 -38.09 -13.61
CA SER A 22 3.46 -37.05 -12.99
C SER A 22 2.56 -35.83 -12.83
N PRO A 23 2.54 -35.13 -11.68
CA PRO A 23 1.92 -33.81 -11.67
C PRO A 23 2.53 -33.01 -12.83
N ASN A 24 1.67 -32.39 -13.64
CA ASN A 24 2.15 -31.38 -14.57
C ASN A 24 3.06 -30.45 -13.77
N SER A 25 4.24 -30.12 -14.31
CA SER A 25 5.14 -29.14 -13.68
C SER A 25 4.28 -27.99 -13.17
N PRO A 26 4.43 -27.56 -11.90
CA PRO A 26 3.55 -26.55 -11.34
C PRO A 26 3.66 -25.29 -12.20
N VAL A 27 2.67 -25.09 -13.07
CA VAL A 27 2.56 -23.88 -13.86
C VAL A 27 1.83 -22.89 -12.97
N PHE A 28 2.56 -21.91 -12.49
CA PHE A 28 1.97 -20.76 -11.83
C PHE A 28 1.26 -19.93 -12.92
N PHE A 29 -0.06 -19.94 -12.92
CA PHE A 29 -0.83 -19.06 -13.80
C PHE A 29 -1.18 -17.76 -13.06
N GLU A 30 -0.94 -16.63 -13.73
CA GLU A 30 -1.51 -15.34 -13.33
C GLU A 30 -3.04 -15.38 -13.54
N THR A 31 -3.80 -14.75 -12.64
CA THR A 31 -5.26 -14.60 -12.83
C THR A 31 -5.50 -13.64 -14.00
N ALA A 32 -6.66 -13.71 -14.66
CA ALA A 32 -7.03 -12.70 -15.66
C ALA A 32 -6.88 -11.27 -15.11
N ASP A 33 -6.36 -10.35 -15.91
CA ASP A 33 -6.11 -8.95 -15.53
C ASP A 33 -7.33 -8.33 -14.85
N ILE A 34 -7.24 -8.11 -13.53
CA ILE A 34 -8.33 -7.52 -12.75
C ILE A 34 -8.43 -6.03 -13.10
N PRO A 35 -9.63 -5.51 -13.44
CA PRO A 35 -9.80 -4.09 -13.72
C PRO A 35 -9.31 -3.22 -12.57
N LEU A 36 -8.55 -2.17 -12.88
CA LEU A 36 -7.98 -1.27 -11.85
C LEU A 36 -9.05 -0.64 -10.95
N GLY A 37 -10.26 -0.39 -11.49
CA GLY A 37 -11.39 0.09 -10.70
C GLY A 37 -11.84 -0.89 -9.60
N ASP A 38 -11.75 -2.20 -9.85
CA ASP A 38 -12.11 -3.22 -8.85
C ASP A 38 -11.03 -3.32 -7.75
N VAL A 39 -9.76 -3.09 -8.11
CA VAL A 39 -8.66 -2.97 -7.15
C VAL A 39 -8.88 -1.77 -6.22
N MET A 40 -9.30 -0.63 -6.77
CA MET A 40 -9.60 0.56 -5.96
C MET A 40 -10.81 0.38 -5.03
N GLN A 41 -11.78 -0.47 -5.37
CA GLN A 41 -12.86 -0.81 -4.42
C GLN A 41 -12.33 -1.49 -3.15
N LEU A 42 -11.22 -2.25 -3.25
CA LEU A 42 -10.59 -2.82 -2.06
C LEU A 42 -9.98 -1.72 -1.18
N TYR A 43 -9.33 -0.71 -1.78
CA TYR A 43 -8.84 0.47 -1.06
C TYR A 43 -9.98 1.22 -0.34
N GLU A 44 -11.14 1.37 -0.99
CA GLU A 44 -12.26 2.12 -0.42
C GLU A 44 -12.99 1.38 0.71
N ARG A 45 -12.99 0.04 0.69
CA ARG A 45 -13.83 -0.79 1.56
C ARG A 45 -13.07 -1.52 2.67
N ASP A 46 -11.78 -1.77 2.50
CA ASP A 46 -10.97 -2.46 3.51
C ASP A 46 -10.10 -1.45 4.30
N PRO A 47 -10.28 -1.33 5.63
CA PRO A 47 -9.57 -0.34 6.44
C PRO A 47 -8.06 -0.59 6.50
N THR A 48 -7.62 -1.85 6.41
CA THR A 48 -6.20 -2.21 6.40
C THR A 48 -5.57 -1.74 5.09
N CYS A 49 -6.21 -2.04 3.95
CA CYS A 49 -5.73 -1.56 2.64
C CYS A 49 -5.71 -0.04 2.56
N LYS A 50 -6.78 0.63 3.03
CA LYS A 50 -6.86 2.09 3.05
C LYS A 50 -5.71 2.71 3.83
N SER A 51 -5.50 2.27 5.07
CA SER A 51 -4.45 2.78 5.94
C SER A 51 -3.06 2.56 5.35
N SER A 52 -2.79 1.37 4.81
CA SER A 52 -1.50 1.06 4.18
C SER A 52 -1.18 1.98 3.00
N VAL A 53 -2.14 2.15 2.09
CA VAL A 53 -1.96 3.00 0.90
C VAL A 53 -1.82 4.47 1.29
N ASP A 54 -2.67 4.97 2.19
CA ASP A 54 -2.65 6.37 2.62
C ASP A 54 -1.32 6.72 3.32
N LEU A 55 -0.81 5.83 4.17
CA LEU A 55 0.48 6.03 4.85
C LEU A 55 1.65 6.00 3.87
N LEU A 56 1.71 5.01 2.96
CA LEU A 56 2.77 4.96 1.96
C LEU A 56 2.73 6.16 1.01
N ALA A 57 1.53 6.60 0.60
CA ALA A 57 1.35 7.79 -0.24
C ALA A 57 1.81 9.06 0.49
N ALA A 58 1.37 9.24 1.74
CA ALA A 58 1.75 10.39 2.57
C ALA A 58 3.27 10.42 2.83
N SER A 59 3.90 9.29 3.11
CA SER A 59 5.36 9.24 3.26
C SER A 59 6.10 9.48 1.94
N THR A 60 5.50 9.17 0.79
CA THR A 60 6.12 9.36 -0.53
C THR A 60 6.08 10.81 -0.97
N VAL A 61 4.93 11.48 -0.91
CA VAL A 61 4.73 12.84 -1.48
C VAL A 61 4.11 13.83 -0.50
N GLY A 62 3.65 13.39 0.67
CA GLY A 62 2.87 14.21 1.60
C GLY A 62 3.64 15.36 2.25
N MET A 63 4.98 15.30 2.27
CA MET A 63 5.83 16.41 2.72
C MET A 63 5.93 17.55 1.70
N GLY A 64 5.40 17.37 0.49
CA GLY A 64 5.57 18.30 -0.63
C GLY A 64 6.94 18.21 -1.28
N PHE A 65 7.18 19.12 -2.22
CA PHE A 65 8.46 19.23 -2.91
C PHE A 65 8.91 20.69 -3.05
N TYR A 66 10.20 20.87 -3.32
CA TYR A 66 10.78 22.13 -3.74
C TYR A 66 11.64 21.91 -4.98
N THR A 67 11.88 22.98 -5.74
CA THR A 67 12.73 22.94 -6.93
C THR A 67 14.11 23.53 -6.65
N THR A 68 15.12 23.01 -7.35
CA THR A 68 16.46 23.62 -7.41
C THR A 68 16.88 23.78 -8.87
N CYS A 69 17.79 24.70 -9.17
CA CYS A 69 18.34 24.90 -10.50
C CYS A 69 19.86 25.15 -10.45
N GLU A 70 20.52 25.09 -11.60
CA GLU A 70 21.92 25.54 -11.74
C GLU A 70 22.00 27.08 -11.56
N GLN A 71 23.16 27.58 -11.10
CA GLN A 71 23.37 29.02 -10.88
C GLN A 71 23.17 29.83 -12.17
N GLY A 72 22.49 30.97 -12.08
CA GLY A 72 22.19 31.84 -13.23
C GLY A 72 20.95 31.42 -14.04
N HIS A 73 20.24 30.38 -13.60
CA HIS A 73 19.01 29.89 -14.23
C HIS A 73 17.77 30.07 -13.33
N GLU A 74 17.77 31.06 -12.45
CA GLU A 74 16.69 31.32 -11.49
C GLU A 74 15.36 31.66 -12.20
N LYS A 75 15.42 32.30 -13.38
CA LYS A 75 14.22 32.53 -14.22
C LYS A 75 13.61 31.23 -14.74
N ALA A 76 14.44 30.23 -15.02
CA ALA A 76 13.98 28.92 -15.47
C ALA A 76 13.30 28.15 -14.33
N LYS A 77 13.85 28.25 -13.11
CA LYS A 77 13.22 27.75 -11.89
C LYS A 77 11.86 28.43 -11.65
N ALA A 78 11.82 29.76 -11.70
CA ALA A 78 10.59 30.52 -11.48
C ALA A 78 9.47 30.14 -12.46
N ALA A 79 9.80 29.89 -13.74
CA ALA A 79 8.80 29.44 -14.72
C ALA A 79 8.20 28.07 -14.36
N VAL A 80 9.01 27.15 -13.82
CA VAL A 80 8.53 25.84 -13.34
C VAL A 80 7.70 25.99 -12.07
N ASP A 81 8.15 26.81 -11.11
CA ASP A 81 7.44 27.03 -9.86
C ASP A 81 6.07 27.67 -10.09
N SER A 82 6.00 28.71 -10.93
CA SER A 82 4.72 29.34 -11.28
C SER A 82 3.75 28.36 -11.92
N PHE A 83 4.22 27.49 -12.82
CA PHE A 83 3.37 26.44 -13.38
C PHE A 83 2.89 25.44 -12.31
N CYS A 84 3.79 25.02 -11.41
CA CYS A 84 3.46 24.09 -10.33
C CYS A 84 2.39 24.67 -9.40
N GLU A 85 2.47 25.97 -9.09
CA GLU A 85 1.49 26.70 -8.29
C GLU A 85 0.16 26.87 -9.01
N GLU A 86 0.18 27.28 -10.29
CA GLU A 86 -1.02 27.51 -11.11
C GLU A 86 -1.85 26.24 -11.31
N VAL A 87 -1.19 25.11 -11.63
CA VAL A 87 -1.84 23.81 -11.87
C VAL A 87 -2.05 23.02 -10.56
N ASN A 88 -1.43 23.45 -9.46
CA ASN A 88 -1.44 22.78 -8.17
C ASN A 88 -0.93 21.32 -8.27
N ILE A 89 0.31 21.20 -8.74
CA ILE A 89 0.98 19.91 -8.95
C ILE A 89 1.11 19.12 -7.65
N ASP A 90 1.26 19.79 -6.50
CA ASP A 90 1.30 19.14 -5.18
C ASP A 90 0.04 18.34 -4.88
N CYS A 91 -1.15 18.91 -5.10
CA CYS A 91 -2.40 18.19 -4.88
C CYS A 91 -2.56 17.03 -5.87
N LEU A 92 -2.21 17.24 -7.15
CA LEU A 92 -2.26 16.19 -8.16
C LEU A 92 -1.33 15.02 -7.80
N LEU A 93 -0.12 15.29 -7.33
CA LEU A 93 0.84 14.25 -6.90
C LEU A 93 0.33 13.50 -5.66
N ASN A 94 -0.23 14.20 -4.68
CA ASN A 94 -0.82 13.58 -3.49
C ASN A 94 -1.96 12.61 -3.82
N ASP A 95 -2.86 13.00 -4.71
CA ASP A 95 -3.98 12.15 -5.10
C ASP A 95 -3.57 11.03 -6.06
N MET A 96 -2.61 11.28 -6.94
CA MET A 96 -2.02 10.26 -7.81
C MET A 96 -1.29 9.19 -7.02
N ALA A 97 -0.52 9.56 -5.99
CA ALA A 97 0.28 8.61 -5.21
C ALA A 97 -0.56 7.48 -4.62
N LYS A 98 -1.79 7.76 -4.18
CA LYS A 98 -2.74 6.74 -3.67
C LYS A 98 -3.04 5.69 -4.73
N SER A 99 -3.45 6.11 -5.94
CA SER A 99 -3.76 5.17 -7.03
C SER A 99 -2.53 4.49 -7.60
N LEU A 100 -1.40 5.21 -7.69
CA LEU A 100 -0.14 4.66 -8.15
C LEU A 100 0.38 3.56 -7.21
N ILE A 101 0.30 3.74 -5.90
CA ILE A 101 0.73 2.71 -4.93
C ILE A 101 -0.29 1.57 -4.88
N ALA A 102 -1.59 1.87 -4.84
CA ALA A 102 -2.64 0.84 -4.77
C ALA A 102 -2.68 -0.06 -6.01
N CYS A 103 -2.66 0.54 -7.21
CA CYS A 103 -2.90 -0.14 -8.48
C CYS A 103 -1.68 -0.21 -9.41
N GLY A 104 -0.57 0.42 -9.05
CA GLY A 104 0.64 0.47 -9.88
C GLY A 104 0.53 1.42 -11.07
N ASN A 105 -0.61 2.11 -11.20
CA ASN A 105 -0.95 2.91 -12.37
C ASN A 105 -1.70 4.20 -11.99
N ASP A 106 -1.48 5.25 -12.76
CA ASP A 106 -2.35 6.43 -12.83
C ASP A 106 -2.16 7.08 -14.21
N PHE A 107 -3.13 7.86 -14.68
CA PHE A 107 -3.05 8.46 -16.03
C PHE A 107 -3.42 9.93 -15.99
N TRP A 108 -2.55 10.79 -16.50
CA TRP A 108 -2.84 12.21 -16.64
C TRP A 108 -2.89 12.59 -18.12
N LEU A 109 -3.76 13.54 -18.46
CA LEU A 109 -3.94 14.09 -19.79
C LEU A 109 -3.34 15.49 -19.86
N LYS A 110 -2.39 15.69 -20.76
CA LYS A 110 -1.91 17.02 -21.15
C LYS A 110 -2.96 17.63 -22.08
N LEU A 111 -3.69 18.64 -21.61
CA LEU A 111 -4.79 19.24 -22.40
C LEU A 111 -4.28 19.85 -23.71
N MET A 112 -3.08 20.43 -23.67
CA MET A 112 -2.35 20.93 -24.85
C MET A 112 -0.96 20.28 -24.92
N PRO A 113 -0.80 19.16 -25.66
CA PRO A 113 0.46 18.43 -25.70
C PRO A 113 1.64 19.22 -26.30
N GLU A 114 1.37 20.11 -27.26
CA GLU A 114 2.39 20.94 -27.91
C GLU A 114 2.82 22.15 -27.04
N ARG A 115 1.88 22.66 -26.22
CA ARG A 115 2.11 23.78 -25.30
C ARG A 115 1.42 23.48 -23.97
N LEU A 116 2.12 22.79 -23.09
CA LEU A 116 1.65 22.39 -21.78
C LEU A 116 1.20 23.60 -20.94
N SER A 117 -0.12 23.82 -20.89
CA SER A 117 -0.75 24.83 -20.04
C SER A 117 -1.38 24.24 -18.79
N ASP A 118 -1.87 23.01 -18.89
CA ASP A 118 -2.64 22.36 -17.83
C ASP A 118 -2.60 20.83 -17.98
N VAL A 119 -2.79 20.14 -16.86
CA VAL A 119 -2.74 18.68 -16.76
C VAL A 119 -3.93 18.17 -15.95
N LEU A 120 -4.74 17.32 -16.58
CA LEU A 120 -5.91 16.72 -15.96
C LEU A 120 -5.61 15.28 -15.54
N ARG A 121 -5.75 14.98 -14.26
CA ARG A 121 -5.75 13.59 -13.78
C ARG A 121 -7.03 12.88 -14.26
N MET A 122 -6.87 11.77 -14.97
CA MET A 122 -8.00 10.98 -15.46
C MET A 122 -8.43 9.93 -14.43
N PRO A 123 -9.71 9.48 -14.46
CA PRO A 123 -10.14 8.34 -13.65
C PRO A 123 -9.28 7.10 -13.91
N ILE A 124 -9.00 6.32 -12.86
CA ILE A 124 -8.10 5.16 -12.97
C ILE A 124 -8.61 4.08 -13.95
N ASP A 125 -9.92 4.01 -14.15
CA ASP A 125 -10.56 3.04 -15.03
C ASP A 125 -10.77 3.56 -16.47
N VAL A 126 -10.25 4.74 -16.80
CA VAL A 126 -10.43 5.39 -18.11
C VAL A 126 -9.82 4.58 -19.26
N VAL A 127 -8.63 4.02 -19.04
CA VAL A 127 -7.89 3.25 -20.04
C VAL A 127 -8.34 1.79 -19.98
N GLU A 128 -8.85 1.30 -21.10
CA GLU A 128 -9.19 -0.12 -21.28
C GLU A 128 -7.94 -0.94 -21.59
N ARG A 129 -7.07 -0.42 -22.48
CA ARG A 129 -5.86 -1.11 -22.93
C ARG A 129 -4.81 -0.13 -23.41
N VAL A 130 -3.54 -0.42 -23.10
CA VAL A 130 -2.39 0.28 -23.68
C VAL A 130 -1.92 -0.52 -24.90
N GLN A 131 -1.88 0.12 -26.07
CA GLN A 131 -1.40 -0.49 -27.30
C GLN A 131 0.13 -0.36 -27.36
N LEU A 132 0.81 -1.48 -27.61
CA LEU A 132 2.27 -1.54 -27.71
C LEU A 132 2.66 -1.99 -29.12
N THR A 133 3.59 -1.28 -29.73
CA THR A 133 4.26 -1.70 -30.96
C THR A 133 5.28 -2.79 -30.65
N SER A 134 5.50 -3.72 -31.59
CA SER A 134 6.54 -4.75 -31.49
C SER A 134 7.86 -4.32 -32.13
N VAL A 135 8.99 -4.79 -31.61
CA VAL A 135 10.30 -4.60 -32.25
C VAL A 135 10.30 -5.23 -33.65
N LYS A 136 10.86 -4.56 -34.66
CA LYS A 136 10.97 -5.14 -36.01
C LYS A 136 11.73 -6.47 -35.96
N GLY A 137 11.09 -7.55 -36.40
CA GLY A 137 11.68 -8.90 -36.44
C GLY A 137 11.44 -9.77 -35.21
N VAL A 138 10.93 -9.24 -34.10
CA VAL A 138 10.63 -10.02 -32.89
C VAL A 138 9.32 -9.54 -32.25
N ARG A 139 8.44 -10.45 -31.80
CA ARG A 139 7.18 -10.11 -31.11
C ARG A 139 7.38 -9.63 -29.66
N LEU A 140 8.39 -8.79 -29.44
CA LEU A 140 8.66 -8.18 -28.14
C LEU A 140 7.99 -6.81 -28.06
N PRO A 141 7.19 -6.53 -27.02
CA PRO A 141 6.59 -5.21 -26.83
C PRO A 141 7.69 -4.16 -26.61
N TYR A 142 7.57 -2.99 -27.26
CA TYR A 142 8.60 -1.96 -27.21
C TYR A 142 8.08 -0.58 -26.80
N LYS A 143 7.26 0.06 -27.64
CA LYS A 143 6.81 1.44 -27.44
C LYS A 143 5.29 1.51 -27.40
N VAL A 144 4.78 2.40 -26.54
CA VAL A 144 3.35 2.74 -26.50
C VAL A 144 2.95 3.43 -27.79
N GLU A 145 1.91 2.92 -28.44
CA GLU A 145 1.31 3.44 -29.68
C GLU A 145 0.05 4.26 -29.41
N GLY A 146 -0.70 3.90 -28.37
CA GLY A 146 -1.88 4.65 -27.96
C GLY A 146 -2.57 4.06 -26.73
N TYR A 147 -3.45 4.87 -26.13
CA TYR A 147 -4.28 4.48 -24.99
C TYR A 147 -5.73 4.35 -25.44
N LYS A 148 -6.25 3.12 -25.48
CA LYS A 148 -7.65 2.87 -25.80
C LYS A 148 -8.52 3.21 -24.59
N LEU A 149 -9.47 4.11 -24.78
CA LEU A 149 -10.43 4.52 -23.75
C LEU A 149 -11.58 3.52 -23.63
N ARG A 150 -12.11 3.32 -22.42
CA ARG A 150 -13.37 2.57 -22.23
C ARG A 150 -14.53 3.30 -22.87
N SER A 151 -15.52 2.55 -23.36
CA SER A 151 -16.69 3.09 -24.07
C SER A 151 -17.43 4.20 -23.32
N LYS A 152 -17.50 4.15 -21.98
CA LYS A 152 -18.18 5.19 -21.17
C LYS A 152 -17.52 6.57 -21.22
N TYR A 153 -16.24 6.65 -21.62
CA TYR A 153 -15.49 7.90 -21.73
C TYR A 153 -15.24 8.32 -23.19
N GLN A 154 -15.83 7.60 -24.15
CA GLN A 154 -15.72 7.94 -25.56
C GLN A 154 -16.81 8.95 -25.94
N ALA A 155 -16.40 10.13 -26.41
CA ALA A 155 -17.33 11.15 -26.88
C ALA A 155 -17.52 11.15 -28.42
N ASN A 156 -16.55 10.66 -29.20
CA ASN A 156 -16.55 10.66 -30.68
C ASN A 156 -15.74 9.47 -31.25
N THR A 157 -15.69 9.32 -32.58
CA THR A 157 -15.12 8.21 -33.39
C THR A 157 -13.68 7.80 -33.05
N THR A 158 -12.92 8.62 -32.34
CA THR A 158 -11.53 8.34 -31.96
C THR A 158 -11.46 7.81 -30.53
N SER A 159 -11.43 6.49 -30.38
CA SER A 159 -11.36 5.81 -29.08
C SER A 159 -9.94 5.70 -28.50
N ILE A 160 -8.93 6.30 -29.14
CA ILE A 160 -7.51 6.11 -28.83
C ILE A 160 -6.84 7.47 -28.64
N LEU A 161 -6.21 7.67 -27.48
CA LEU A 161 -5.39 8.85 -27.19
C LEU A 161 -3.94 8.63 -27.65
N SER A 162 -3.30 9.69 -28.14
CA SER A 162 -1.90 9.67 -28.53
C SER A 162 -0.98 9.52 -27.30
N PRO A 163 0.18 8.85 -27.44
CA PRO A 163 1.12 8.68 -26.33
C PRO A 163 1.68 9.99 -25.77
N GLU A 164 1.79 11.02 -26.61
CA GLU A 164 2.33 12.34 -26.24
C GLU A 164 1.37 13.13 -25.34
N ALA A 165 0.06 12.89 -25.49
CA ALA A 165 -0.96 13.54 -24.69
C ALA A 165 -1.12 12.92 -23.29
N VAL A 166 -0.64 11.70 -23.06
CA VAL A 166 -0.88 10.97 -21.81
C VAL A 166 0.40 10.76 -21.02
N ILE A 167 0.41 11.21 -19.77
CA ILE A 167 1.42 10.82 -18.78
C ILE A 167 0.90 9.55 -18.09
N HIS A 168 1.48 8.40 -18.45
CA HIS A 168 1.22 7.13 -17.76
C HIS A 168 2.21 6.94 -16.63
N TRP A 169 1.71 7.03 -15.40
CA TRP A 169 2.43 6.67 -14.19
C TRP A 169 2.35 5.16 -14.02
N ARG A 170 3.50 4.49 -13.96
CA ARG A 170 3.60 3.03 -13.98
C ARG A 170 4.71 2.53 -13.05
N LEU A 171 4.33 1.85 -11.98
CA LEU A 171 5.25 1.17 -11.06
C LEU A 171 5.31 -0.34 -11.30
N ASN A 172 6.44 -0.97 -10.96
CA ASN A 172 6.60 -2.43 -10.93
C ASN A 172 6.05 -3.15 -12.19
N SER A 173 6.37 -2.66 -13.39
CA SER A 173 5.92 -3.29 -14.63
C SER A 173 6.57 -4.66 -14.82
N SER A 174 5.76 -5.70 -15.02
CA SER A 174 6.25 -7.01 -15.44
C SER A 174 6.74 -6.97 -16.89
N ASN A 175 7.62 -7.89 -17.28
CA ASN A 175 8.21 -7.92 -18.62
C ASN A 175 7.19 -8.09 -19.76
N THR A 176 5.96 -8.48 -19.44
CA THR A 176 4.89 -8.80 -20.39
C THR A 176 3.70 -7.85 -20.29
N SER A 177 3.52 -7.12 -19.17
CA SER A 177 2.37 -6.25 -18.97
C SER A 177 2.64 -4.82 -19.42
N SER A 178 1.64 -4.24 -20.07
CA SER A 178 1.63 -2.82 -20.43
C SER A 178 1.32 -1.90 -19.24
N LEU A 179 0.69 -2.46 -18.20
CA LEU A 179 0.34 -1.78 -16.95
C LEU A 179 1.33 -2.12 -15.85
N GLY A 180 1.35 -1.28 -14.83
CA GLY A 180 2.13 -1.49 -13.61
C GLY A 180 1.43 -2.43 -12.63
N LEU A 181 2.20 -2.95 -11.68
CA LEU A 181 1.69 -3.77 -10.60
C LEU A 181 1.63 -2.97 -9.29
N GLY A 182 0.43 -2.84 -8.74
CA GLY A 182 0.19 -2.17 -7.47
C GLY A 182 0.18 -3.11 -6.28
N LEU A 183 0.25 -2.52 -5.11
CA LEU A 183 0.23 -3.23 -3.83
C LEU A 183 -1.01 -4.12 -3.67
N LEU A 184 -2.19 -3.54 -3.93
CA LEU A 184 -3.46 -4.21 -3.68
C LEU A 184 -3.77 -5.29 -4.71
N GLN A 185 -3.10 -5.27 -5.86
CA GLN A 185 -3.30 -6.29 -6.88
C GLN A 185 -2.97 -7.68 -6.32
N VAL A 186 -1.87 -7.85 -5.58
CA VAL A 186 -1.49 -9.16 -5.01
C VAL A 186 -2.58 -9.72 -4.09
N LEU A 187 -3.34 -8.86 -3.41
CA LEU A 187 -4.40 -9.25 -2.49
C LEU A 187 -5.69 -9.70 -3.18
N VAL A 188 -5.92 -9.30 -4.44
CA VAL A 188 -7.09 -9.66 -5.24
C VAL A 188 -6.83 -10.81 -6.22
N HIS A 189 -5.57 -11.10 -6.54
CA HIS A 189 -5.23 -12.21 -7.44
C HIS A 189 -5.40 -13.56 -6.74
N THR A 190 -5.94 -14.52 -7.50
CA THR A 190 -5.93 -15.93 -7.12
C THR A 190 -4.57 -16.54 -7.48
N LEU A 191 -4.11 -17.52 -6.69
CA LEU A 191 -2.89 -18.25 -7.00
C LEU A 191 -3.28 -19.65 -7.45
N THR A 192 -2.99 -19.99 -8.72
CA THR A 192 -3.23 -21.33 -9.25
C THR A 192 -1.93 -22.13 -9.18
N VAL A 193 -1.95 -23.28 -8.51
CA VAL A 193 -0.84 -24.22 -8.42
C VAL A 193 -1.31 -25.57 -8.96
N GLY A 194 -0.91 -25.88 -10.19
CA GLY A 194 -1.40 -27.09 -10.87
C GLY A 194 -2.90 -26.98 -11.20
N THR A 195 -3.72 -27.82 -10.55
CA THR A 195 -5.20 -27.75 -10.66
C THR A 195 -5.85 -27.02 -9.49
N ASP A 196 -5.11 -26.82 -8.39
CA ASP A 196 -5.62 -26.19 -7.20
C ASP A 196 -5.55 -24.67 -7.31
N LYS A 197 -6.61 -24.01 -6.87
CA LYS A 197 -6.71 -22.55 -6.85
C LYS A 197 -6.81 -22.09 -5.41
N ARG A 198 -5.78 -21.40 -4.92
CA ARG A 198 -5.90 -20.59 -3.72
C ARG A 198 -6.72 -19.34 -4.08
N PRO A 199 -7.83 -19.08 -3.38
CA PRO A 199 -8.59 -17.85 -3.57
C PRO A 199 -7.74 -16.61 -3.21
N ALA A 200 -8.25 -15.43 -3.57
CA ALA A 200 -7.64 -14.16 -3.23
C ALA A 200 -7.58 -13.93 -1.71
N TYR A 201 -6.53 -13.29 -1.21
CA TYR A 201 -6.38 -13.00 0.22
C TYR A 201 -7.48 -12.06 0.73
N SER A 202 -7.88 -11.08 -0.08
CA SER A 202 -9.05 -10.22 0.18
C SER A 202 -10.33 -11.01 0.40
N TRP A 203 -10.59 -12.01 -0.45
CA TRP A 203 -11.76 -12.88 -0.30
C TRP A 203 -11.66 -13.76 0.94
N MET A 204 -10.48 -14.32 1.24
CA MET A 204 -10.26 -15.14 2.43
C MET A 204 -10.49 -14.34 3.72
N LYS A 205 -9.94 -13.13 3.81
CA LYS A 205 -10.14 -12.20 4.93
C LYS A 205 -11.62 -11.85 5.11
N ALA A 206 -12.29 -11.39 4.04
CA ALA A 206 -13.71 -11.05 4.08
C ALA A 206 -14.59 -12.25 4.48
N LYS A 207 -14.22 -13.46 4.04
CA LYS A 207 -14.93 -14.69 4.43
C LYS A 207 -14.77 -15.00 5.91
N ILE A 208 -13.58 -14.80 6.48
CA ILE A 208 -13.34 -14.96 7.93
C ILE A 208 -14.20 -13.95 8.70
N GLU A 209 -14.13 -12.67 8.34
CA GLU A 209 -14.89 -11.59 8.99
C GLU A 209 -16.40 -11.83 8.96
N ARG A 210 -16.92 -12.44 7.89
CA ARG A 210 -18.34 -12.81 7.78
C ARG A 210 -18.72 -14.03 8.62
N ILE A 211 -17.82 -15.00 8.79
CA ILE A 211 -18.10 -16.28 9.46
C ILE A 211 -17.88 -16.18 10.97
N MET A 212 -16.86 -15.44 11.43
CA MET A 212 -16.48 -15.36 12.84
C MET A 212 -17.63 -14.90 13.75
N PRO A 213 -18.40 -13.83 13.46
CA PRO A 213 -19.55 -13.44 14.27
C PRO A 213 -20.57 -14.55 14.43
N LYS A 214 -20.84 -15.31 13.36
CA LYS A 214 -21.78 -16.44 13.37
C LYS A 214 -21.30 -17.59 14.24
N ILE A 215 -19.99 -17.81 14.32
CA ILE A 215 -19.41 -18.81 15.23
C ILE A 215 -19.65 -18.36 16.68
N PHE A 216 -19.43 -17.08 16.99
CA PHE A 216 -19.70 -16.54 18.33
C PHE A 216 -21.18 -16.63 18.69
N GLU A 217 -22.09 -16.25 17.78
CA GLU A 217 -23.54 -16.38 17.96
C GLU A 217 -23.94 -17.84 18.20
N LYS A 218 -23.41 -18.78 17.40
CA LYS A 218 -23.69 -20.21 17.56
C LYS A 218 -23.07 -20.79 18.84
N TYR A 219 -21.95 -20.27 19.29
CA TYR A 219 -21.34 -20.68 20.57
C TYR A 219 -22.17 -20.17 21.76
N ALA A 220 -22.65 -18.93 21.69
CA ALA A 220 -23.54 -18.35 22.70
C ALA A 220 -24.93 -19.04 22.72
N GLY A 221 -25.45 -19.41 21.55
CA GLY A 221 -26.73 -20.11 21.37
C GLY A 221 -26.57 -21.38 20.54
N PRO A 222 -26.05 -22.49 21.13
CA PRO A 222 -25.85 -23.72 20.38
C PRO A 222 -27.18 -24.31 19.91
N ASP A 223 -27.10 -25.10 18.83
CA ASP A 223 -28.20 -25.98 18.46
C ASP A 223 -28.37 -27.01 19.57
N VAL A 224 -29.57 -27.07 20.14
CA VAL A 224 -29.90 -27.97 21.24
C VAL A 224 -30.92 -28.97 20.74
N LEU A 225 -30.60 -30.26 20.87
CA LEU A 225 -31.59 -31.31 20.74
C LEU A 225 -32.20 -31.54 22.13
N ALA A 226 -33.44 -31.10 22.30
CA ALA A 226 -34.22 -31.36 23.50
C ALA A 226 -35.03 -32.65 23.33
N TYR A 227 -34.70 -33.68 24.12
CA TYR A 227 -35.48 -34.91 24.17
C TYR A 227 -36.37 -34.90 25.41
N VAL A 228 -37.68 -34.96 25.21
CA VAL A 228 -38.67 -35.03 26.29
C VAL A 228 -39.41 -36.35 26.22
N ASP A 229 -39.18 -37.23 27.18
CA ASP A 229 -39.78 -38.57 27.20
C ASP A 229 -41.31 -38.48 27.38
N LYS A 230 -42.05 -39.19 26.51
CA LYS A 230 -43.53 -39.27 26.50
C LYS A 230 -44.28 -37.91 26.45
N ALA A 231 -43.69 -36.87 25.85
CA ALA A 231 -44.37 -35.59 25.66
C ALA A 231 -45.40 -35.64 24.53
N ASP A 232 -46.56 -35.01 24.75
CA ASP A 232 -47.60 -34.79 23.75
C ASP A 232 -47.29 -33.54 22.89
N ALA A 233 -47.86 -33.48 21.69
CA ALA A 233 -47.58 -32.43 20.71
C ALA A 233 -47.95 -31.01 21.21
N ALA A 234 -48.91 -30.88 22.13
CA ALA A 234 -49.29 -29.60 22.72
C ALA A 234 -48.21 -29.08 23.68
N THR A 235 -47.63 -29.95 24.51
CA THR A 235 -46.51 -29.62 25.40
C THR A 235 -45.26 -29.21 24.62
N ILE A 236 -44.96 -29.89 23.51
CA ILE A 236 -43.83 -29.53 22.63
C ILE A 236 -44.00 -28.10 22.06
N LYS A 237 -45.22 -27.73 21.64
CA LYS A 237 -45.51 -26.36 21.15
C LYS A 237 -45.38 -25.29 22.24
N GLN A 238 -45.72 -25.60 23.49
CA GLN A 238 -45.51 -24.68 24.61
C GLN A 238 -44.02 -24.43 24.87
N PHE A 239 -43.20 -25.49 24.84
CA PHE A 239 -41.74 -25.35 24.93
C PHE A 239 -41.16 -24.57 23.76
N GLU A 240 -41.64 -24.81 22.54
CA GLU A 240 -41.22 -24.05 21.35
C GLU A 240 -41.52 -22.54 21.51
N SER A 241 -42.70 -22.19 22.01
CA SER A 241 -43.07 -20.78 22.27
C SER A 241 -42.22 -20.16 23.38
N ALA A 242 -41.89 -20.90 24.43
CA ALA A 242 -41.04 -20.42 25.52
C ALA A 242 -39.59 -20.19 25.06
N ILE A 243 -39.07 -21.04 24.17
CA ILE A 243 -37.74 -20.89 23.57
C ILE A 243 -37.70 -19.70 22.61
N LYS A 244 -38.74 -19.51 21.79
CA LYS A 244 -38.84 -18.38 20.84
C LYS A 244 -38.90 -17.01 21.52
N ASN A 245 -39.48 -16.94 22.71
CA ASN A 245 -39.63 -15.69 23.47
C ASN A 245 -38.49 -15.43 24.47
N ARG A 246 -37.37 -16.16 24.37
CA ARG A 246 -36.23 -15.98 25.29
C ARG A 246 -35.42 -14.72 24.95
N PRO A 247 -34.86 -14.01 25.95
CA PRO A 247 -33.88 -12.95 25.71
C PRO A 247 -32.57 -13.52 25.14
N GLU A 248 -31.82 -12.68 24.42
CA GLU A 248 -30.56 -13.06 23.72
C GLU A 248 -29.47 -13.59 24.66
N GLU A 249 -29.49 -13.19 25.93
CA GLU A 249 -28.56 -13.61 26.97
C GLU A 249 -28.84 -15.03 27.53
N GLY A 250 -29.90 -15.69 27.05
CA GLY A 250 -30.36 -16.99 27.54
C GLY A 250 -31.33 -16.89 28.72
N ALA A 251 -32.03 -17.99 29.02
CA ALA A 251 -33.01 -18.06 30.10
C ALA A 251 -32.94 -19.40 30.84
N TRP A 252 -33.15 -19.36 32.16
CA TRP A 252 -33.23 -20.55 33.00
C TRP A 252 -34.61 -21.21 32.82
N LEU A 253 -34.63 -22.40 32.22
CA LEU A 253 -35.83 -23.20 32.03
C LEU A 253 -35.93 -24.23 33.15
N PHE A 254 -36.90 -24.06 34.05
CA PHE A 254 -37.19 -25.00 35.12
C PHE A 254 -38.23 -26.03 34.64
N TYR A 255 -37.91 -27.32 34.76
CA TYR A 255 -38.79 -28.41 34.36
C TYR A 255 -38.83 -29.52 35.41
N ASN A 256 -40.01 -30.12 35.62
CA ASN A 256 -40.29 -31.05 36.72
C ASN A 256 -40.27 -32.53 36.31
N LYS A 257 -39.94 -32.86 35.05
CA LYS A 257 -39.77 -34.24 34.57
C LYS A 257 -38.32 -34.46 34.10
N PRO A 258 -37.82 -35.71 34.04
CA PRO A 258 -36.50 -35.99 33.47
C PRO A 258 -36.43 -35.48 32.02
N CYS A 259 -35.53 -34.54 31.77
CA CYS A 259 -35.24 -33.99 30.45
C CYS A 259 -33.73 -34.04 30.25
N GLU A 260 -33.29 -34.65 29.15
CA GLU A 260 -31.87 -34.69 28.78
C GLU A 260 -31.62 -33.63 27.71
N VAL A 261 -30.90 -32.58 28.08
CA VAL A 261 -30.46 -31.54 27.17
C VAL A 261 -29.07 -31.91 26.68
N LYS A 262 -28.95 -32.32 25.41
CA LYS A 262 -27.66 -32.54 24.77
C LYS A 262 -27.30 -31.31 23.95
N PRO A 263 -26.51 -30.38 24.50
CA PRO A 263 -25.94 -29.34 23.65
C PRO A 263 -25.09 -30.04 22.59
N VAL A 264 -25.25 -29.65 21.32
CA VAL A 264 -24.30 -30.06 20.29
C VAL A 264 -23.00 -29.34 20.61
N THR A 265 -22.07 -30.04 21.25
CA THR A 265 -20.78 -29.47 21.63
C THR A 265 -19.97 -29.20 20.38
N ILE A 266 -19.69 -27.91 20.12
CA ILE A 266 -18.66 -27.52 19.16
C ILE A 266 -17.33 -27.85 19.83
N ASP A 267 -16.52 -28.71 19.20
CA ASP A 267 -15.22 -29.11 19.76
C ASP A 267 -14.32 -27.87 20.00
N PRO A 268 -13.92 -27.58 21.25
CA PRO A 268 -13.08 -26.42 21.58
C PRO A 268 -11.66 -26.48 21.00
N ARG A 269 -11.27 -27.58 20.34
CA ARG A 269 -10.03 -27.69 19.55
C ARG A 269 -9.96 -26.73 18.35
N ALA A 270 -10.98 -25.90 18.14
CA ALA A 270 -10.95 -24.78 17.21
C ALA A 270 -9.79 -23.78 17.43
N GLN A 271 -9.06 -23.84 18.55
CA GLN A 271 -7.81 -23.09 18.74
C GLN A 271 -6.77 -23.31 17.61
N GLY A 272 -6.74 -24.50 16.98
CA GLY A 272 -5.87 -24.74 15.82
C GLY A 272 -6.18 -23.84 14.61
N PHE A 273 -7.42 -23.38 14.46
CA PHE A 273 -7.81 -22.46 13.37
C PHE A 273 -7.31 -21.03 13.61
N VAL A 274 -7.03 -20.64 14.85
CA VAL A 274 -6.53 -19.29 15.16
C VAL A 274 -5.19 -19.05 14.46
N TYR A 275 -4.27 -20.01 14.49
CA TYR A 275 -3.00 -19.91 13.78
C TYR A 275 -3.17 -19.79 12.26
N TYR A 276 -4.17 -20.47 11.70
CA TYR A 276 -4.46 -20.38 10.26
C TYR A 276 -5.09 -19.02 9.90
N ILE A 277 -5.98 -18.50 10.74
CA ILE A 277 -6.55 -17.16 10.60
C ILE A 277 -5.42 -16.11 10.69
N ASP A 278 -4.57 -16.21 11.69
CA ASP A 278 -3.42 -15.34 11.87
C ASP A 278 -2.47 -15.41 10.68
N HIS A 279 -2.22 -16.60 10.12
CA HIS A 279 -1.43 -16.75 8.91
C HIS A 279 -2.04 -15.96 7.73
N ILE A 280 -3.35 -16.09 7.48
CA ILE A 280 -4.03 -15.35 6.40
C ILE A 280 -3.96 -13.84 6.64
N VAL A 281 -4.24 -13.39 7.86
CA VAL A 281 -4.19 -11.97 8.22
C VAL A 281 -2.76 -11.44 8.08
N ASN A 282 -1.76 -12.16 8.56
CA ASN A 282 -0.35 -11.78 8.42
C ASN A 282 0.09 -11.71 6.95
N GLN A 283 -0.35 -12.66 6.10
CA GLN A 283 -0.09 -12.62 4.66
C GLN A 283 -0.78 -11.42 3.99
N PHE A 284 -1.97 -11.05 4.46
CA PHE A 284 -2.67 -9.86 4.00
C PHE A 284 -1.89 -8.57 4.35
N TYR A 285 -1.43 -8.43 5.59
CA TYR A 285 -0.56 -7.31 5.99
C TYR A 285 0.78 -7.31 5.25
N LEU A 286 1.38 -8.48 5.02
CA LEU A 286 2.61 -8.60 4.23
C LEU A 286 2.39 -8.14 2.79
N GLY A 287 1.26 -8.48 2.18
CA GLY A 287 0.88 -7.99 0.85
C GLY A 287 0.59 -6.49 0.80
N CYS A 288 0.39 -5.83 1.95
CA CYS A 288 0.36 -4.38 2.05
C CYS A 288 1.75 -3.73 2.19
N GLU A 289 2.84 -4.51 2.28
CA GLU A 289 4.24 -4.05 2.28
C GLU A 289 4.58 -2.92 3.28
N THR A 290 3.73 -2.68 4.28
CA THR A 290 3.97 -1.69 5.33
C THR A 290 3.69 -2.27 6.70
N PRO A 291 4.65 -2.16 7.64
CA PRO A 291 4.43 -2.58 9.03
C PRO A 291 3.59 -1.57 9.81
N LEU A 292 3.40 -0.34 9.31
CA LEU A 292 2.80 0.76 10.09
C LEU A 292 1.39 0.47 10.61
N PRO A 293 0.44 -0.05 9.81
CA PRO A 293 -0.90 -0.33 10.33
C PRO A 293 -0.87 -1.32 11.49
N ARG A 294 0.12 -2.23 11.51
CA ARG A 294 0.30 -3.19 12.60
C ARG A 294 0.83 -2.55 13.87
N LEU A 295 1.68 -1.51 13.75
CA LEU A 295 2.14 -0.72 14.90
C LEU A 295 0.97 -0.06 15.65
N PHE A 296 -0.09 0.33 14.95
CA PHE A 296 -1.28 0.92 15.56
C PHE A 296 -2.24 -0.12 16.17
N SER A 297 -2.28 -1.35 15.64
CA SER A 297 -3.27 -2.36 16.03
C SER A 297 -2.78 -3.41 17.03
N THR A 298 -1.47 -3.72 17.05
CA THR A 298 -0.92 -4.80 17.90
C THR A 298 -0.14 -4.21 19.07
N PRO A 299 -0.53 -4.49 20.33
CA PRO A 299 0.24 -4.05 21.49
C PRO A 299 1.58 -4.79 21.59
N GLY A 300 2.60 -4.13 22.16
CA GLY A 300 3.91 -4.73 22.45
C GLY A 300 5.08 -4.28 21.57
N PHE A 301 4.90 -3.26 20.71
CA PHE A 301 6.03 -2.65 20.01
C PHE A 301 6.83 -1.73 20.94
N THR A 302 8.15 -1.88 20.93
CA THR A 302 9.09 -0.95 21.58
C THR A 302 9.47 0.17 20.61
N GLU A 303 9.99 1.28 21.12
CA GLU A 303 10.49 2.39 20.29
C GLU A 303 11.55 1.91 19.28
N ALA A 304 12.45 1.01 19.71
CA ALA A 304 13.47 0.43 18.84
C ALA A 304 12.87 -0.33 17.66
N SER A 305 11.81 -1.12 17.90
CA SER A 305 11.10 -1.84 16.84
C SER A 305 10.35 -0.89 15.90
N ALA A 306 9.77 0.20 16.42
CA ALA A 306 9.11 1.22 15.62
C ALA A 306 10.10 1.97 14.71
N ARG A 307 11.30 2.34 15.21
CA ARG A 307 12.35 2.97 14.39
C ARG A 307 12.81 2.05 13.26
N ALA A 308 13.10 0.79 13.55
CA ALA A 308 13.50 -0.19 12.53
C ALA A 308 12.41 -0.38 11.45
N ALA A 309 11.13 -0.31 11.82
CA ALA A 309 10.01 -0.39 10.89
C ALA A 309 9.95 0.83 9.95
N LEU A 310 10.22 2.04 10.46
CA LEU A 310 10.31 3.26 9.66
C LEU A 310 11.49 3.21 8.67
N ASP A 311 12.66 2.74 9.12
CA ASP A 311 13.85 2.62 8.26
C ASP A 311 13.60 1.66 7.08
N LEU A 312 12.91 0.52 7.34
CA LEU A 312 12.52 -0.42 6.29
C LEU A 312 11.52 0.20 5.30
N GLN A 313 10.59 1.00 5.78
CA GLN A 313 9.62 1.69 4.93
C GLN A 313 10.32 2.70 4.01
N ASP A 314 11.33 3.40 4.52
CA ASP A 314 12.17 4.33 3.76
C ASP A 314 12.82 3.68 2.53
N MET A 315 13.21 2.40 2.65
CA MET A 315 13.74 1.61 1.54
C MET A 315 12.73 1.39 0.41
N LEU A 316 11.43 1.36 0.72
CA LEU A 316 10.34 1.22 -0.25
C LEU A 316 9.93 2.58 -0.84
N ILE A 317 9.97 3.64 -0.04
CA ILE A 317 9.55 4.99 -0.45
C ILE A 317 10.55 5.63 -1.43
N ARG A 318 11.86 5.56 -1.13
CA ARG A 318 12.89 6.26 -1.92
C ARG A 318 12.90 5.89 -3.41
N PRO A 319 12.75 4.61 -3.82
CA PRO A 319 12.61 4.24 -5.22
C PRO A 319 11.38 4.86 -5.90
N VAL A 320 10.24 4.90 -5.21
CA VAL A 320 8.99 5.48 -5.73
C VAL A 320 9.14 7.00 -5.89
N GLN A 321 9.66 7.68 -4.86
CA GLN A 321 10.00 9.10 -4.91
C GLN A 321 10.93 9.44 -6.08
N ARG A 322 11.96 8.62 -6.31
CA ARG A 322 12.89 8.80 -7.44
C ARG A 322 12.20 8.60 -8.79
N TYR A 323 11.31 7.61 -8.88
CA TYR A 323 10.52 7.38 -10.09
C TYR A 323 9.63 8.58 -10.42
N ILE A 324 8.83 9.05 -9.44
CA ILE A 324 7.94 10.20 -9.59
C ILE A 324 8.76 11.44 -9.97
N LYS A 325 9.85 11.74 -9.26
CA LYS A 325 10.76 12.85 -9.57
C LYS A 325 11.21 12.84 -11.02
N ARG A 326 11.72 11.71 -11.52
CA ARG A 326 12.22 11.58 -12.90
C ARG A 326 11.11 11.76 -13.93
N GLN A 327 9.92 11.27 -13.64
CA GLN A 327 8.78 11.38 -14.53
C GLN A 327 8.27 12.83 -14.60
N VAL A 328 8.15 13.53 -13.46
CA VAL A 328 7.80 14.95 -13.41
C VAL A 328 8.83 15.80 -14.17
N GLU A 329 10.12 15.60 -13.89
CA GLU A 329 11.18 16.36 -14.57
C GLU A 329 11.14 16.15 -16.09
N ARG A 330 10.91 14.91 -16.54
CA ARG A 330 10.91 14.58 -17.97
C ARG A 330 9.65 15.03 -18.70
N GLU A 331 8.48 14.79 -18.13
CA GLU A 331 7.18 14.94 -18.80
C GLU A 331 6.53 16.31 -18.58
N ILE A 332 6.95 17.04 -17.54
CA ILE A 332 6.36 18.32 -17.14
C ILE A 332 7.42 19.43 -17.18
N PHE A 333 8.51 19.33 -16.41
CA PHE A 333 9.48 20.43 -16.30
C PHE A 333 10.21 20.70 -17.63
N ASN A 334 10.70 19.64 -18.31
CA ASN A 334 11.38 19.79 -19.59
C ASN A 334 10.51 20.50 -20.66
N PRO A 335 9.24 20.12 -20.87
CA PRO A 335 8.33 20.88 -21.74
C PRO A 335 8.18 22.35 -21.37
N ILE A 336 7.99 22.68 -20.08
CA ILE A 336 7.80 24.06 -19.61
C ILE A 336 9.07 24.90 -19.86
N LEU A 337 10.23 24.33 -19.55
CA LEU A 337 11.52 24.97 -19.78
C LEU A 337 11.73 25.29 -21.27
N ARG A 338 11.44 24.32 -22.15
CA ARG A 338 11.54 24.52 -23.60
C ARG A 338 10.58 25.59 -24.11
N GLN A 339 9.34 25.61 -23.62
CA GLN A 339 8.35 26.64 -23.97
C GLN A 339 8.77 28.03 -23.51
N SER A 340 9.50 28.11 -22.39
CA SER A 340 10.04 29.34 -21.83
C SER A 340 11.38 29.75 -22.46
N GLY A 341 11.87 29.03 -23.47
CA GLY A 341 13.11 29.33 -24.18
C GLY A 341 14.39 28.91 -23.45
N PHE A 342 14.28 28.11 -22.38
CA PHE A 342 15.43 27.59 -21.65
C PHE A 342 15.83 26.19 -22.13
N ASP A 343 17.13 25.90 -22.12
CA ASP A 343 17.65 24.55 -22.36
C ASP A 343 17.58 23.73 -21.05
N PRO A 344 16.77 22.66 -20.99
CA PRO A 344 16.65 21.86 -19.78
C PRO A 344 17.96 21.20 -19.33
N ALA A 345 18.87 20.92 -20.26
CA ALA A 345 20.17 20.31 -19.94
C ALA A 345 21.10 21.29 -19.20
N LYS A 346 20.95 22.59 -19.47
CA LYS A 346 21.74 23.65 -18.83
C LYS A 346 21.10 24.14 -17.54
N ALA A 347 19.79 24.40 -17.56
CA ALA A 347 19.07 24.91 -16.39
C ALA A 347 19.01 23.89 -15.24
N LYS A 348 19.01 22.58 -15.57
CA LYS A 348 18.96 21.45 -14.63
C LYS A 348 17.98 21.68 -13.48
N VAL A 349 16.76 22.10 -13.78
CA VAL A 349 15.73 22.23 -12.75
C VAL A 349 15.39 20.84 -12.21
N ARG A 350 15.53 20.63 -10.90
CA ARG A 350 15.30 19.36 -10.21
C ARG A 350 14.21 19.49 -9.16
N LEU A 351 13.41 18.43 -9.03
CA LEU A 351 12.43 18.30 -7.95
C LEU A 351 13.09 17.61 -6.75
N ASN A 352 12.96 18.16 -5.54
CA ASN A 352 13.45 17.56 -4.32
C ASN A 352 12.31 17.45 -3.31
N TRP A 353 12.21 16.30 -2.64
CA TRP A 353 11.13 16.03 -1.70
C TRP A 353 11.44 16.64 -0.33
N GLY A 354 10.40 17.10 0.35
CA GLY A 354 10.50 17.72 1.67
C GLY A 354 10.72 19.22 1.62
N SER A 355 11.24 19.78 2.70
CA SER A 355 11.59 21.20 2.78
C SER A 355 12.98 21.43 2.20
N PRO A 356 13.26 22.61 1.62
CA PRO A 356 14.64 23.03 1.37
C PRO A 356 15.43 22.84 2.66
N GLU A 357 16.57 22.14 2.62
CA GLU A 357 17.44 21.98 3.78
C GLU A 357 17.70 23.38 4.37
N THR A 358 17.14 23.63 5.55
CA THR A 358 17.55 24.78 6.35
C THR A 358 19.05 24.62 6.55
N PRO A 359 19.86 25.68 6.32
CA PRO A 359 21.30 25.59 6.50
C PRO A 359 21.60 24.95 7.85
N GLU A 360 22.19 23.76 7.84
CA GLU A 360 22.67 23.18 9.09
C GLU A 360 23.75 24.12 9.61
N ILE A 361 23.50 24.72 10.77
CA ILE A 361 24.49 25.58 11.40
C ILE A 361 25.68 24.69 11.75
N VAL A 362 26.72 24.77 10.95
CA VAL A 362 27.95 24.02 11.19
C VAL A 362 28.61 24.66 12.42
N PRO A 363 29.28 23.90 13.30
CA PRO A 363 30.03 24.47 14.42
C PRO A 363 31.01 25.58 13.97
N ALA A 364 31.54 25.50 12.75
CA ALA A 364 32.35 26.54 12.14
C ALA A 364 31.62 27.88 11.96
N ASP A 365 30.34 27.85 11.58
CA ASP A 365 29.51 29.06 11.41
C ASP A 365 29.20 29.70 12.77
N LEU A 366 28.98 28.88 13.81
CA LEU A 366 28.84 29.33 15.20
C LEU A 366 30.12 29.99 15.72
N ILE A 367 31.29 29.40 15.46
CA ILE A 367 32.58 29.99 15.87
C ILE A 367 32.80 31.31 15.13
N HIS A 368 32.52 31.36 13.83
CA HIS A 368 32.70 32.56 13.03
C HIS A 368 31.74 33.68 13.47
N ALA A 369 30.48 33.36 13.76
CA ALA A 369 29.51 34.30 14.32
C ALA A 369 29.95 34.86 15.69
N ALA A 370 30.58 34.03 16.53
CA ALA A 370 31.16 34.49 17.80
C ALA A 370 32.37 35.40 17.60
N GLN A 371 33.26 35.08 16.65
CA GLN A 371 34.40 35.94 16.29
C GLN A 371 33.97 37.30 15.74
N LEU A 372 32.88 37.33 14.97
CA LEU A 372 32.28 38.56 14.44
C LEU A 372 31.46 39.35 15.48
N GLY A 373 31.33 38.84 16.72
CA GLY A 373 30.58 39.49 17.79
C GLY A 373 29.06 39.47 17.61
N LEU A 374 28.54 38.61 16.74
CA LEU A 374 27.10 38.50 16.45
C LEU A 374 26.31 37.73 17.53
N ILE A 375 27.01 36.92 18.33
CA ILE A 375 26.46 36.14 19.45
C ILE A 375 27.26 36.40 20.72
N ARG A 376 26.56 36.51 21.85
CA ARG A 376 27.22 36.73 23.14
C ARG A 376 27.97 35.46 23.58
N PRO A 377 29.08 35.59 24.33
CA PRO A 377 29.82 34.42 24.83
C PRO A 377 28.97 33.41 25.60
N GLU A 378 27.97 33.87 26.35
CA GLU A 378 27.05 33.01 27.10
C GLU A 378 26.07 32.23 26.19
N GLU A 379 25.63 32.85 25.09
CA GLU A 379 24.75 32.23 24.10
C GLU A 379 25.52 31.19 23.27
N PHE A 380 26.78 31.50 22.95
CA PHE A 380 27.70 30.57 22.32
C PHE A 380 27.95 29.34 23.21
N ARG A 381 28.24 29.51 24.50
CA ARG A 381 28.42 28.41 25.47
C ARG A 381 27.18 27.49 25.50
N LYS A 382 25.97 28.05 25.59
CA LYS A 382 24.72 27.27 25.60
C LYS A 382 24.48 26.49 24.29
N ASN A 383 24.81 27.08 23.15
CA ASN A 383 24.66 26.42 21.86
C ASN A 383 25.75 25.35 21.65
N ALA A 384 26.99 25.61 22.03
CA ALA A 384 28.10 24.67 21.93
C ALA A 384 27.86 23.37 22.71
N VAL A 385 27.24 23.45 23.90
CA VAL A 385 26.85 22.26 24.69
C VAL A 385 25.87 21.35 23.94
N LYS A 386 24.94 21.93 23.18
CA LYS A 386 23.99 21.15 22.35
C LYS A 386 24.67 20.39 21.21
N PHE A 387 25.82 20.88 20.75
CA PHE A 387 26.67 20.23 19.75
C PHE A 387 27.73 19.31 20.37
N GLY A 388 27.65 19.04 21.68
CA GLY A 388 28.51 18.08 22.37
C GLY A 388 29.84 18.65 22.85
N TRP A 389 30.00 19.98 22.97
CA TRP A 389 31.19 20.58 23.57
C TRP A 389 31.13 20.54 25.10
N GLU A 390 32.19 20.03 25.71
CA GLU A 390 32.40 20.08 27.15
C GLU A 390 32.90 21.47 27.55
N LEU A 391 32.09 22.20 28.31
CA LEU A 391 32.50 23.48 28.90
C LEU A 391 33.24 23.18 30.20
N TRP A 392 34.49 23.62 30.26
CA TRP A 392 35.29 23.60 31.48
C TRP A 392 35.13 24.96 32.14
N ASP A 393 34.62 25.00 33.36
CA ASP A 393 34.63 26.23 34.14
C ASP A 393 36.06 26.54 34.56
N ALA A 394 36.50 27.77 34.31
CA ALA A 394 37.77 28.23 34.83
C ALA A 394 37.67 28.26 36.37
N PRO A 395 38.69 27.80 37.11
CA PRO A 395 38.67 27.88 38.57
C PRO A 395 38.47 29.33 38.98
N GLU A 396 37.44 29.58 39.80
CA GLU A 396 37.21 30.89 40.41
C GLU A 396 38.46 31.28 41.19
N THR A 397 39.18 32.28 40.68
CA THR A 397 40.30 32.87 41.40
C THR A 397 39.73 33.67 42.57
N GLU A 398 39.77 33.08 43.76
CA GLU A 398 39.58 33.79 45.02
C GLU A 398 40.56 34.96 45.10
N ALA A 399 40.05 36.19 45.03
CA ALA A 399 40.74 37.39 45.48
C ALA A 399 39.69 38.33 46.10
N GLY A 400 39.61 38.26 47.43
CA GLY A 400 38.59 38.94 48.23
C GLY A 400 38.81 40.45 48.40
N SER A 401 37.76 41.10 48.91
CA SER A 401 37.90 42.13 49.95
C SER A 401 36.63 42.19 50.80
N ASN A 402 36.86 42.07 52.10
CA ASN A 402 35.92 42.20 53.21
C ASN A 402 35.31 43.60 53.33
N GLN A 403 34.24 43.65 54.16
CA GLN A 403 33.55 44.78 54.83
C GLN A 403 32.17 45.07 54.20
N SER A 404 31.03 45.09 54.91
CA SER A 404 30.78 45.23 56.36
C SER A 404 29.36 44.76 56.72
N GLN A 405 29.24 44.10 57.88
CA GLN A 405 28.28 44.38 58.97
C GLN A 405 26.86 44.90 58.65
N GLU A 406 25.82 44.15 59.04
CA GLU A 406 25.07 44.31 60.32
C GLU A 406 23.59 43.84 60.21
N ALA A 407 23.23 42.99 61.17
CA ALA A 407 21.95 42.94 61.92
C ALA A 407 20.61 42.82 61.17
N ASN A 408 19.90 41.71 61.38
CA ASN A 408 18.94 41.63 62.49
C ASN A 408 18.35 40.22 62.66
N THR A 409 18.22 39.87 63.94
CA THR A 409 17.58 38.72 64.58
C THR A 409 16.15 38.44 64.15
#